data_AF-A0A0H3ZIN2-F1
#
_entry.id   AF-A0A0H3ZIN2-F1
#
_cell.length_a   1.000
_cell.length_b   1.000
_cell.length_c   1.000
_cell.angle_alpha   90.00
_cell.angle_beta   90.00
_cell.angle_gamma   90.00
#
_symmetry.space_group_name_H-M   'P 1'
#
loop_
_entity.id
_entity.type
_entity.pdbx_description
1 polymer ?
#
loop_
_entity_poly.entity_id
_entity_poly.type
_entity_poly.pdbx_seq_one_letter_code
_entity_poly.pdbx_strand_id
1 'polypeptide(L)' 'MRNVIQQLGETTFYLESRGNKMTLSRVTDVWGTHWQMHTDNASHRAYRGLGIKEFATLEDVEKNYKSWRGIAALVNA' A
#
# COMPACT_ATOMS: atom_id res chain seq x y z
N MET A 1 18.90 1.63 4.62
CA MET A 1 18.09 2.85 4.79
C MET A 1 16.73 2.44 5.33
N ARG A 2 16.21 3.12 6.36
CA ARG A 2 14.80 2.96 6.76
C ARG A 2 13.95 3.60 5.67
N ASN A 3 13.10 2.82 5.02
CA ASN A 3 12.12 3.38 4.10
C ASN A 3 10.97 3.92 4.94
N VAL A 4 10.73 5.22 4.83
CA VAL A 4 9.70 5.94 5.60
C VAL A 4 8.43 5.95 4.79
N ILE A 5 7.31 5.64 5.44
CA ILE A 5 5.97 5.78 4.85
C ILE A 5 5.69 7.28 4.69
N GLN A 6 5.40 7.69 3.47
CA GLN A 6 5.08 9.08 3.13
C GLN A 6 3.58 9.20 2.94
N GLN A 7 2.94 10.14 3.62
CA GLN A 7 1.54 10.47 3.37
C GLN A 7 1.47 11.46 2.19
N LEU A 8 0.80 11.07 1.10
CA LEU A 8 0.62 11.89 -0.10
C LEU A 8 -0.70 12.67 -0.07
N GLY A 9 -1.68 12.19 0.68
CA GLY A 9 -2.98 12.83 0.87
C GLY A 9 -3.69 12.24 2.09
N GLU A 10 -4.94 12.65 2.33
CA GLU A 10 -5.71 12.23 3.51
C GLU A 10 -5.80 10.70 3.65
N THR A 11 -5.98 10.00 2.53
CA THR A 11 -6.16 8.54 2.50
C THR A 11 -5.18 7.82 1.57
N THR A 12 -4.11 8.48 1.14
CA THR A 12 -3.13 7.94 0.18
C THR A 12 -1.71 8.04 0.74
N PHE A 13 -0.99 6.92 0.67
CA PHE A 13 0.33 6.75 1.25
C PHE A 13 1.27 6.11 0.23
N TYR A 14 2.56 6.43 0.33
CA TYR A 14 3.60 5.93 -0.56
C TYR A 14 4.79 5.38 0.23
N LEU A 15 5.37 4.31 -0.31
CA LEU A 15 6.59 3.72 0.20
C LEU A 15 7.39 3.11 -0.95
N GLU A 16 8.68 3.43 -1.00
CA GLU A 16 9.62 2.74 -1.87
C GLU A 16 10.47 1.78 -1.04
N SER A 17 10.53 0.51 -1.43
CA SER A 17 11.34 -0.49 -0.73
C SER A 17 11.92 -1.54 -1.64
N ARG A 18 13.26 -1.65 -1.64
CA ARG A 18 14.02 -2.64 -2.42
C ARG A 18 13.62 -2.66 -3.91
N GLY A 19 13.44 -1.47 -4.50
CA GLY A 19 13.02 -1.33 -5.90
C GLY A 19 11.54 -1.58 -6.17
N ASN A 20 10.72 -1.78 -5.13
CA ASN A 20 9.26 -1.80 -5.25
C ASN A 20 8.73 -0.41 -4.87
N LYS A 21 8.00 0.22 -5.80
CA LYS A 21 7.28 1.46 -5.56
C LYS A 21 5.84 1.09 -5.23
N MET A 22 5.39 1.44 -4.04
CA MET A 22 4.10 1.00 -3.51
C MET A 22 3.27 2.22 -3.13
N THR A 23 2.02 2.23 -3.58
CA THR A 23 1.02 3.24 -3.22
C THR A 23 -0.16 2.54 -2.57
N LEU A 24 -0.50 2.93 -1.35
CA LEU A 24 -1.65 2.44 -0.60
C LEU A 24 -2.72 3.52 -0.55
N SER A 25 -3.93 3.20 -0.97
CA SER A 25 -5.06 4.13 -0.97
C SER A 25 -6.30 3.52 -0.32
N ARG A 26 -7.07 4.33 0.41
CA ARG A 26 -8.42 3.93 0.85
C ARG A 26 -9.39 4.10 -0.31
N VAL A 27 -10.12 3.04 -0.62
CA VAL A 27 -11.13 3.01 -1.69
C VAL A 27 -12.48 2.71 -1.05
N THR A 28 -13.52 3.41 -1.50
CA THR A 28 -14.91 3.15 -1.11
C THR A 28 -15.72 2.90 -2.36
N ASP A 29 -16.34 1.73 -2.44
CA ASP A 29 -17.17 1.30 -3.56
C ASP A 29 -18.50 0.70 -3.08
N VAL A 30 -19.22 0.03 -3.98
CA VAL A 30 -20.52 -0.60 -3.67
C VAL A 30 -20.43 -1.76 -2.68
N TRP A 31 -19.23 -2.30 -2.43
CA TRP A 31 -18.97 -3.40 -1.50
C TRP A 31 -18.47 -2.91 -0.14
N GLY A 32 -18.18 -1.60 -0.01
CA GLY A 32 -17.78 -0.95 1.23
C GLY A 32 -16.45 -0.23 1.11
N THR A 33 -15.82 0.03 2.25
CA THR A 33 -14.51 0.69 2.32
C THR A 33 -13.43 -0.36 2.52
N HIS A 34 -12.41 -0.33 1.66
CA HIS A 34 -11.27 -1.23 1.71
C HIS A 34 -9.97 -0.47 1.35
N TRP A 35 -8.84 -1.17 1.45
CA TRP A 35 -7.53 -0.63 1.14
C TRP A 35 -6.98 -1.30 -0.11
N GLN A 36 -6.47 -0.50 -1.03
CA GLN A 36 -5.90 -0.96 -2.28
C GLN A 36 -4.41 -0.61 -2.34
N MET A 37 -3.58 -1.63 -2.54
CA MET A 37 -2.14 -1.50 -2.72
C MET A 37 -1.80 -1.63 -4.20
N HIS A 38 -1.23 -0.59 -4.79
CA HIS A 38 -0.62 -0.64 -6.11
C HIS A 38 0.90 -0.80 -5.97
N THR A 39 1.48 -1.82 -6.60
CA THR A 39 2.92 -2.11 -6.57
C THR A 39 3.49 -2.10 -7.99
N ASP A 40 4.40 -1.15 -8.25
CA ASP A 40 5.24 -1.13 -9.44
C ASP A 40 6.63 -1.70 -9.11
N ASN A 41 7.02 -2.74 -9.84
CA ASN A 41 8.35 -3.34 -9.77
C ASN A 41 8.77 -3.90 -11.14
N ALA A 42 10.05 -4.25 -11.29
CA ALA A 42 10.60 -4.73 -12.55
C ALA A 42 9.87 -5.98 -13.08
N SER A 43 9.50 -6.91 -12.21
CA SER A 43 8.78 -8.12 -12.58
C SER A 43 7.37 -7.83 -13.11
N HIS A 44 6.60 -6.96 -12.44
CA HIS A 44 5.27 -6.55 -12.90
C HIS A 44 5.32 -5.85 -14.25
N ARG A 45 6.32 -4.97 -14.48
CA ARG A 45 6.51 -4.31 -15.78
C ARG A 45 6.85 -5.30 -16.89
N ALA A 46 7.61 -6.35 -16.60
CA ALA A 46 7.95 -7.39 -17.56
C ALA A 46 6.75 -8.27 -17.95
N TYR A 47 5.85 -8.55 -17.01
CA TYR A 47 4.72 -9.47 -17.21
C TYR A 47 3.34 -8.80 -17.28
N ARG A 48 3.28 -7.46 -17.32
CA ARG A 48 2.04 -6.65 -17.43
C ARG A 48 0.97 -6.98 -16.39
N GLY A 49 1.36 -7.40 -15.19
CA GLY A 49 0.40 -7.60 -14.09
C GLY A 49 -0.19 -6.26 -13.65
N LEU A 50 -1.47 -6.26 -13.23
CA LEU A 50 -2.15 -5.06 -12.71
C LEU A 50 -1.43 -4.48 -11.48
N GLY A 51 -0.67 -5.29 -10.74
CA GLY A 51 0.09 -4.84 -9.57
C GLY A 51 -0.78 -4.39 -8.41
N ILE A 52 -2.07 -4.71 -8.44
CA ILE A 52 -3.06 -4.30 -7.44
C ILE A 52 -3.36 -5.46 -6.49
N LYS A 53 -3.41 -5.17 -5.20
CA LYS A 53 -3.90 -6.08 -4.17
C LYS A 53 -4.78 -5.34 -3.17
N GLU A 54 -5.90 -5.96 -2.81
CA GLU A 54 -6.89 -5.38 -1.91
C GLU A 54 -6.84 -6.01 -0.52
N PHE A 55 -7.18 -5.21 0.49
CA PHE A 55 -7.15 -5.56 1.90
C PHE A 55 -8.35 -4.97 2.61
N ALA A 56 -8.99 -5.76 3.48
CA ALA A 56 -10.08 -5.27 4.31
C ALA A 56 -9.57 -4.30 5.40
N THR A 57 -8.38 -4.56 5.94
CA THR A 57 -7.82 -3.83 7.09
C THR A 57 -6.36 -3.42 6.89
N LEU A 58 -5.92 -2.37 7.59
CA LEU A 58 -4.51 -1.98 7.63
C LEU A 58 -3.63 -3.04 8.30
N GLU A 59 -4.19 -3.81 9.25
CA GLU A 59 -3.48 -4.93 9.87
C GLU A 59 -3.11 -6.01 8.85
N ASP A 60 -3.99 -6.28 7.89
CA ASP A 60 -3.71 -7.22 6.81
C ASP A 60 -2.66 -6.70 5.84
N VAL A 61 -2.63 -5.37 5.61
CA VAL A 61 -1.54 -4.72 4.87
C VAL A 61 -0.20 -4.96 5.56
N GLU A 62 -0.12 -4.73 6.88
CA GLU A 62 1.12 -4.90 7.65
C GLU A 62 1.60 -6.35 7.75
N LYS A 63 0.66 -7.31 7.82
CA LYS A 63 0.97 -8.75 7.77
C LYS A 63 1.58 -9.15 6.42
N ASN A 64 1.04 -8.62 5.32
CA ASN A 64 1.49 -8.95 3.96
C ASN A 64 2.76 -8.19 3.56
N TYR A 65 2.89 -6.93 4.00
CA TYR A 65 4.02 -6.08 3.66
C TYR A 65 4.75 -5.58 4.91
N LYS A 66 5.83 -6.27 5.28
CA LYS A 66 6.66 -5.93 6.44
C LYS A 66 7.21 -4.49 6.41
N SER A 67 7.37 -3.91 5.22
CA SER A 67 7.86 -2.54 5.04
C SER A 67 6.81 -1.47 5.40
N TRP A 68 5.54 -1.85 5.48
CA TRP A 68 4.40 -0.98 5.78
C TRP A 68 3.96 -0.99 7.25
N ARG A 69 4.70 -1.69 8.12
CA ARG A 69 4.42 -1.72 9.57
C ARG A 69 4.39 -0.31 10.16
N GLY A 70 3.33 0.00 10.91
CA GLY A 70 3.09 1.31 11.51
C GLY A 70 2.12 2.18 10.71
N ILE A 71 1.63 1.74 9.54
CA ILE A 71 0.63 2.49 8.78
C ILE A 71 -0.68 2.64 9.55
N ALA A 72 -1.09 1.62 10.31
CA ALA A 72 -2.31 1.68 11.11
C ALA A 72 -2.23 2.79 12.18
N ALA A 73 -1.06 2.94 12.81
CA ALA A 73 -0.83 4.01 13.78
C ALA A 73 -0.83 5.39 13.12
N LEU A 74 -0.30 5.50 11.89
CA LEU A 74 -0.21 6.76 11.16
C LEU A 74 -1.58 7.25 10.66
N VAL A 75 -2.48 6.34 10.30
CA VAL A 75 -3.85 6.67 9.85
C VAL A 75 -4.78 7.04 11.01
N ASN A 76 -4.56 6.48 12.21
CA ASN A 76 -5.40 6.68 13.38
C ASN A 76 -4.89 7.78 14.34
N ALA A 77 -3.81 8.49 13.97
CA ALA A 77 -3.23 9.59 14.75
C ALA A 77 -3.94 10.91 14.48
#